data_AF-A0AAN9CD55-F1
#
_entry.id   AF-A0AAN9CD55-F1
#
_cell.length_a   1.000
_cell.length_b   1.000
_cell.length_c   1.000
_cell.angle_alpha   90.00
_cell.angle_beta   90.00
_cell.angle_gamma   90.00
#
_symmetry.space_group_name_H-M   'P 1'
#
loop_
_entity.id
_entity.type
_entity.pdbx_description
1 polymer ?
#
loop_
_entity_poly.entity_id
_entity_poly.type
_entity_poly.pdbx_seq_one_letter_code
_entity_poly.pdbx_strand_id
1 'polypeptide(L)'
;MTLGWMTYAEASVPENLDKSIDELKAYYIKDDFETHNAHPVFLRILKDLKESEQNLLMSIIMDTYTRIFTRMQNESLDVATKDRLAHVQEHLKKLQENYFPGKSAELKTYAETLWAIKENDPIIQRKALFELKRVYREATQMRNLKNKDRRRRQAKSIRKQKS
;
A
#
# COMPACT_ATOMS: atom_id res chain seq x y z
N MET A 1 10.41 -20.36 -14.60
CA MET A 1 10.37 -20.80 -13.19
C MET A 1 10.39 -19.55 -12.31
N THR A 2 9.74 -19.65 -11.16
CA THR A 2 9.25 -18.61 -10.27
C THR A 2 10.34 -17.75 -9.64
N LEU A 3 10.45 -16.48 -10.07
CA LEU A 3 11.32 -15.49 -9.42
C LEU A 3 10.68 -14.90 -8.14
N GLY A 4 9.38 -15.15 -7.91
CA GLY A 4 8.61 -14.49 -6.84
C GLY A 4 8.63 -15.17 -5.47
N TRP A 5 9.37 -16.28 -5.30
CA TRP A 5 9.41 -17.02 -4.03
C TRP A 5 10.74 -16.87 -3.29
N MET A 6 11.73 -16.19 -3.89
CA MET A 6 13.09 -16.12 -3.36
C MET A 6 13.35 -14.92 -2.43
N THR A 7 12.40 -14.00 -2.25
CA THR A 7 12.64 -12.74 -1.51
C THR A 7 12.02 -12.66 -0.11
N TYR A 8 11.14 -13.60 0.28
CA TYR A 8 10.57 -13.58 1.64
C TYR A 8 11.57 -14.03 2.72
N ALA A 9 12.59 -14.81 2.36
CA ALA A 9 13.59 -15.33 3.29
C ALA A 9 14.71 -14.33 3.62
N GLU A 10 14.87 -13.24 2.85
CA GLU A 10 15.91 -12.22 3.05
C GLU A 10 15.38 -10.91 3.69
N ALA A 11 14.07 -10.77 3.86
CA ALA A 11 13.46 -9.58 4.45
C ALA A 11 13.48 -9.66 5.99
N SER A 12 14.65 -9.43 6.60
CA SER A 12 14.79 -9.33 8.06
C SER A 12 14.52 -7.91 8.55
N VAL A 13 13.79 -7.79 9.66
CA VAL A 13 13.77 -6.55 10.44
C VAL A 13 15.19 -6.32 10.99
N PRO A 14 15.78 -5.12 10.87
CA PRO A 14 17.06 -4.81 11.50
C PRO A 14 17.00 -5.02 13.02
N GLU A 15 18.03 -5.60 13.62
CA GLU A 15 18.04 -6.00 15.05
C GLU A 15 17.70 -4.84 16.02
N ASN A 16 18.23 -3.65 15.75
CA ASN A 16 17.94 -2.45 16.55
C ASN A 16 16.47 -2.00 16.45
N LEU A 17 15.86 -2.20 15.28
CA LEU A 17 14.46 -1.90 15.04
C LEU A 17 13.57 -2.96 15.69
N ASP A 18 13.94 -4.23 15.57
CA ASP A 18 13.22 -5.38 16.15
C ASP A 18 13.10 -5.24 17.67
N LYS A 19 14.21 -4.92 18.34
CA LYS A 19 14.22 -4.62 19.78
C LYS A 19 13.28 -3.47 20.14
N SER A 20 13.28 -2.40 19.35
CA SER A 20 12.41 -1.24 19.60
C SER A 20 10.93 -1.61 19.45
N ILE A 21 10.60 -2.47 18.48
CA ILE A 21 9.25 -2.98 18.25
C ILE A 21 8.81 -3.87 19.42
N ASP A 22 9.65 -4.78 19.89
CA ASP A 22 9.31 -5.69 20.99
C ASP A 22 9.10 -4.97 22.31
N GLU A 23 9.91 -3.95 22.61
CA GLU A 23 9.72 -3.13 23.80
C GLU A 23 8.44 -2.28 23.73
N LEU A 24 8.06 -1.80 22.53
CA LEU A 24 6.76 -1.16 22.32
C LEU A 24 5.60 -2.14 22.49
N LYS A 25 5.72 -3.38 21.98
CA LYS A 25 4.70 -4.43 22.21
C LYS A 25 4.52 -4.68 23.69
N ALA A 26 5.60 -4.90 24.44
CA ALA A 26 5.54 -5.15 25.87
C ALA A 26 4.90 -3.98 26.66
N TYR A 27 5.10 -2.74 26.21
CA TYR A 27 4.50 -1.57 26.85
C TYR A 27 2.99 -1.45 26.60
N TYR A 28 2.55 -1.65 25.36
CA TYR A 28 1.15 -1.42 24.94
C TYR A 28 0.25 -2.66 25.03
N ILE A 29 0.80 -3.86 24.88
CA ILE A 29 0.06 -5.12 24.90
C ILE A 29 0.27 -5.76 26.28
N LYS A 30 -0.69 -5.50 27.17
CA LYS A 30 -0.70 -6.06 28.54
C LYS A 30 -1.58 -7.30 28.67
N ASP A 31 -2.51 -7.49 27.75
CA ASP A 31 -3.38 -8.66 27.63
C ASP A 31 -3.48 -9.08 26.16
N ASP A 32 -3.39 -10.39 25.92
CA ASP A 32 -3.15 -10.99 24.60
C ASP A 32 -4.40 -11.61 23.98
N PHE A 33 -5.53 -11.58 24.69
CA PHE A 33 -6.78 -12.17 24.21
C PHE A 33 -7.43 -11.39 23.04
N GLU A 34 -7.29 -10.05 23.01
CA GLU A 34 -7.89 -9.23 21.94
C GLU A 34 -7.00 -9.12 20.69
N THR A 35 -5.69 -9.33 20.82
CA THR A 35 -4.69 -9.23 19.74
C THR A 35 -4.72 -10.42 18.78
N HIS A 36 -5.16 -11.58 19.24
CA HIS A 36 -5.22 -12.84 18.48
C HIS A 36 -6.61 -13.21 17.96
N ASN A 37 -7.51 -12.24 17.80
CA ASN A 37 -8.88 -12.47 17.35
C ASN A 37 -9.02 -12.90 15.87
N ALA A 38 -7.95 -13.36 15.20
CA ALA A 38 -7.89 -13.75 13.78
C ALA A 38 -8.26 -12.63 12.78
N HIS A 39 -8.36 -11.38 13.21
CA HIS A 39 -8.82 -10.25 12.40
C HIS A 39 -7.72 -9.18 12.24
N PRO A 40 -6.60 -9.47 11.53
CA PRO A 40 -5.48 -8.53 11.42
C PRO A 40 -5.92 -7.22 10.75
N VAL A 41 -5.36 -6.08 11.17
CA VAL A 41 -5.81 -4.76 10.72
C VAL A 41 -5.46 -4.48 9.25
N PHE A 42 -4.27 -4.88 8.78
CA PHE A 42 -3.72 -4.38 7.52
C PHE A 42 -3.53 -5.43 6.41
N LEU A 43 -3.14 -6.66 6.75
CA LEU A 43 -2.57 -7.58 5.75
C LEU A 43 -3.58 -8.58 5.13
N ARG A 44 -4.89 -8.39 5.35
CA ARG A 44 -5.93 -9.37 4.97
C ARG A 44 -5.96 -9.68 3.47
N ILE A 45 -5.81 -8.67 2.62
CA ILE A 45 -6.08 -8.77 1.19
C ILE A 45 -4.81 -8.82 0.31
N LEU A 46 -3.62 -8.72 0.90
CA LEU A 46 -2.38 -8.56 0.12
C LEU A 46 -2.12 -9.74 -0.83
N LYS A 47 -2.49 -10.96 -0.42
CA LYS A 47 -2.18 -12.19 -1.18
C LYS A 47 -2.88 -12.27 -2.54
N ASP A 48 -4.02 -11.61 -2.69
CA ASP A 48 -4.85 -11.71 -3.90
C ASP A 48 -4.61 -10.57 -4.90
N LEU A 49 -3.77 -9.60 -4.53
CA LEU A 49 -3.50 -8.39 -5.30
C LEU A 49 -2.29 -8.58 -6.23
N LYS A 50 -2.27 -7.83 -7.35
CA LYS A 50 -1.09 -7.73 -8.20
C LYS A 50 -0.04 -6.83 -7.55
N GLU A 51 1.22 -7.00 -7.92
CA GLU A 51 2.35 -6.21 -7.40
C GLU A 51 2.11 -4.70 -7.37
N SER A 52 1.56 -4.11 -8.44
CA SER A 52 1.25 -2.67 -8.47
C SER A 52 0.17 -2.25 -7.46
N GLU A 53 -0.80 -3.13 -7.21
CA GLU A 53 -1.89 -2.91 -6.24
C GLU A 53 -1.36 -3.13 -4.81
N GLN A 54 -0.49 -4.13 -4.61
CA GLN A 54 0.22 -4.37 -3.36
C GLN A 54 1.10 -3.18 -2.97
N ASN A 55 1.85 -2.61 -3.91
CA ASN A 55 2.72 -1.46 -3.65
C ASN A 55 1.94 -0.22 -3.23
N LEU A 56 0.79 0.05 -3.89
CA LEU A 56 -0.10 1.15 -3.49
C LEU A 56 -0.68 0.90 -2.09
N LEU A 57 -1.19 -0.31 -1.84
CA LEU A 57 -1.75 -0.67 -0.54
C LEU A 57 -0.69 -0.59 0.57
N MET A 58 0.53 -1.06 0.31
CA MET A 58 1.63 -1.01 1.26
C MET A 58 2.02 0.44 1.60
N SER A 59 2.07 1.33 0.60
CA SER A 59 2.28 2.76 0.85
C SER A 59 1.18 3.36 1.73
N ILE A 60 -0.09 2.98 1.53
CA ILE A 60 -1.20 3.45 2.36
C ILE A 60 -1.09 2.90 3.79
N ILE A 61 -0.67 1.64 3.95
CA ILE A 61 -0.43 1.00 5.25
C ILE A 61 0.69 1.72 6.01
N MET A 62 1.83 1.99 5.36
CA MET A 62 2.95 2.71 5.97
C MET A 62 2.56 4.11 6.44
N ASP A 63 1.84 4.89 5.61
CA ASP A 63 1.31 6.18 6.04
C ASP A 63 0.35 6.07 7.24
N THR A 64 -0.44 4.99 7.28
CA THR A 64 -1.38 4.76 8.38
C THR A 64 -0.65 4.43 9.68
N TYR A 65 0.40 3.59 9.63
CA TYR A 65 1.29 3.38 10.76
C TYR A 65 1.95 4.67 11.24
N THR A 66 2.46 5.51 10.33
CA THR A 66 3.03 6.82 10.67
C THR A 66 2.03 7.67 11.47
N ARG A 67 0.76 7.75 11.03
CA ARG A 67 -0.30 8.48 11.75
C ARG A 67 -0.60 7.88 13.12
N ILE A 68 -0.69 6.55 13.22
CA ILE A 68 -0.92 5.84 14.49
C ILE A 68 0.22 6.15 15.46
N PHE A 69 1.46 6.00 15.03
CA PHE A 69 2.63 6.23 15.89
C PHE A 69 2.79 7.70 16.29
N THR A 70 2.53 8.67 15.41
CA THR A 70 2.49 10.08 15.79
C THR A 70 1.45 10.33 16.89
N ARG A 71 0.26 9.73 16.79
CA ARG A 71 -0.77 9.86 17.82
C ARG A 71 -0.34 9.22 19.14
N MET A 72 0.16 7.99 19.11
CA MET A 72 0.69 7.29 20.29
C MET A 72 1.82 8.07 20.97
N GLN A 73 2.70 8.71 20.18
CA GLN A 73 3.80 9.51 20.68
C GLN A 73 3.30 10.79 21.37
N ASN A 74 2.30 11.46 20.79
CA ASN A 74 1.68 12.65 21.37
C ASN A 74 0.92 12.34 22.67
N GLU A 75 0.30 11.16 22.76
CA GLU A 75 -0.47 10.72 23.93
C GLU A 75 0.40 10.11 25.03
N SER A 76 1.60 9.62 24.72
CA SER A 76 2.51 9.06 25.72
C SER A 76 3.06 10.14 26.67
N LEU A 77 3.23 9.79 27.94
CA LEU A 77 3.99 10.59 28.92
C LEU A 77 5.41 10.04 29.13
N ASP A 78 5.66 8.79 28.74
CA ASP A 78 6.96 8.14 28.91
C ASP A 78 7.91 8.52 27.76
N VAL A 79 9.05 9.10 28.13
CA VAL A 79 10.07 9.59 27.18
C VAL A 79 10.69 8.42 26.40
N ALA A 80 10.98 7.31 27.07
CA ALA A 80 11.58 6.15 26.41
C ALA A 80 10.65 5.56 25.33
N THR A 81 9.34 5.51 25.60
CA THR A 81 8.33 5.10 24.63
C THR A 81 8.25 6.07 23.46
N LYS A 82 8.35 7.39 23.69
CA LYS A 82 8.37 8.39 22.61
C LYS A 82 9.57 8.23 21.69
N ASP A 83 10.75 7.99 22.27
CA ASP A 83 11.99 7.81 21.50
C ASP A 83 11.93 6.55 20.64
N ARG A 84 11.36 5.46 21.17
CA ARG A 84 11.16 4.21 20.42
C ARG A 84 10.18 4.38 19.28
N LEU A 85 9.05 5.07 19.51
CA LEU A 85 8.09 5.39 18.45
C LEU A 85 8.76 6.22 17.34
N ALA A 86 9.54 7.24 17.70
CA ALA A 86 10.30 8.04 16.73
C ALA A 86 11.29 7.19 15.93
N HIS A 87 12.03 6.31 16.60
CA HIS A 87 12.99 5.40 15.96
C HIS A 87 12.31 4.47 14.95
N VAL A 88 11.18 3.85 15.31
CA VAL A 88 10.41 3.01 14.39
C VAL A 88 9.87 3.81 13.21
N GLN A 89 9.36 5.03 13.46
CA GLN A 89 8.87 5.91 12.40
C GLN A 89 9.96 6.32 11.41
N GLU A 90 11.18 6.59 11.88
CA GLU A 90 12.32 6.92 11.01
C GLU A 90 12.65 5.75 10.06
N HIS A 91 12.68 4.53 10.59
CA HIS A 91 12.90 3.33 9.78
C HIS A 91 11.77 3.09 8.78
N LEU A 92 10.50 3.30 9.19
CA LEU A 92 9.35 3.17 8.31
C LEU A 92 9.40 4.17 7.16
N LYS A 93 9.79 5.42 7.44
CA LYS A 93 9.98 6.47 6.44
C LYS A 93 11.06 6.09 5.43
N LYS A 94 12.23 5.63 5.89
CA LYS A 94 13.31 5.15 5.00
C LYS A 94 12.85 3.99 4.13
N LEU A 95 12.08 3.05 4.70
CA LEU A 95 11.52 1.92 3.97
C LEU A 95 10.56 2.39 2.86
N GLN A 96 9.69 3.35 3.17
CA GLN A 96 8.78 3.94 2.20
C GLN A 96 9.52 4.68 1.08
N GLU A 97 10.51 5.49 1.42
CA GLU A 97 11.33 6.24 0.45
C GLU A 97 12.13 5.31 -0.48
N ASN A 98 12.65 4.20 0.03
CA ASN A 98 13.51 3.29 -0.74
C ASN A 98 12.73 2.32 -1.63
N TYR A 99 11.64 1.74 -1.12
CA TYR A 99 10.96 0.63 -1.79
C TYR A 99 9.61 1.01 -2.38
N PHE A 100 9.03 2.12 -1.92
CA PHE A 100 7.78 2.64 -2.44
C PHE A 100 7.90 4.10 -2.92
N PRO A 101 9.01 4.51 -3.59
CA PRO A 101 9.14 5.89 -4.07
C PRO A 101 8.11 6.20 -5.17
N GLY A 102 7.50 7.37 -5.10
CA GLY A 102 6.78 7.97 -6.22
C GLY A 102 5.26 8.04 -6.08
N LYS A 103 4.56 7.83 -7.22
CA LYS A 103 3.14 8.18 -7.43
C LYS A 103 2.15 7.56 -6.44
N SER A 104 2.52 6.62 -5.60
CA SER A 104 1.65 6.03 -4.58
C SER A 104 1.07 7.09 -3.64
N ALA A 105 1.89 8.06 -3.22
CA ALA A 105 1.44 9.19 -2.41
C ALA A 105 0.49 10.11 -3.20
N GLU A 106 0.83 10.43 -4.46
CA GLU A 106 -0.03 11.23 -5.33
C GLU A 106 -1.37 10.55 -5.63
N LEU A 107 -1.35 9.24 -5.91
CA LEU A 107 -2.51 8.41 -6.19
C LEU A 107 -3.40 8.27 -4.96
N LYS A 108 -2.81 8.12 -3.78
CA LYS A 108 -3.53 8.14 -2.51
C LYS A 108 -4.23 9.49 -2.31
N THR A 109 -3.51 10.60 -2.42
CA THR A 109 -4.09 11.96 -2.30
C THR A 109 -5.21 12.19 -3.33
N TYR A 110 -5.01 11.71 -4.55
CA TYR A 110 -6.03 11.78 -5.59
C TYR A 110 -7.25 10.92 -5.25
N ALA A 111 -7.07 9.70 -4.73
CA ALA A 111 -8.16 8.84 -4.28
C ALA A 111 -8.95 9.48 -3.12
N GLU A 112 -8.27 10.07 -2.14
CA GLU A 112 -8.91 10.84 -1.05
C GLU A 112 -9.71 12.02 -1.60
N THR A 113 -9.19 12.72 -2.61
CA THR A 113 -9.90 13.81 -3.30
C THR A 113 -11.17 13.29 -4.00
N LEU A 114 -11.09 12.13 -4.66
CA LEU A 114 -12.24 11.50 -5.31
C LEU A 114 -13.31 11.08 -4.28
N TRP A 115 -12.92 10.51 -3.14
CA TRP A 115 -13.87 10.15 -2.07
C TRP A 115 -14.52 11.37 -1.40
N ALA A 116 -13.87 12.52 -1.40
CA ALA A 116 -14.41 13.77 -0.86
C ALA A 116 -15.36 14.50 -1.83
N ILE A 117 -15.58 13.98 -3.05
CA ILE A 117 -16.48 14.59 -4.02
C ILE A 117 -17.92 14.64 -3.46
N LYS A 118 -18.54 15.82 -3.56
CA LYS A 118 -19.94 16.02 -3.20
C LYS A 118 -20.83 15.55 -4.35
N GLU A 119 -21.19 14.28 -4.33
CA GLU A 119 -21.98 13.64 -5.40
C GLU A 119 -23.37 14.25 -5.60
N ASN A 120 -23.92 14.89 -4.57
CA ASN A 120 -25.19 15.61 -4.60
C ASN A 120 -25.08 17.06 -5.10
N ASP A 121 -23.88 17.58 -5.34
CA ASP A 121 -23.68 18.93 -5.87
C ASP A 121 -24.03 18.98 -7.37
N PRO A 122 -25.03 19.79 -7.79
CA PRO A 122 -25.43 19.88 -9.19
C PRO A 122 -24.31 20.32 -10.14
N ILE A 123 -23.34 21.12 -9.67
CA ILE A 123 -22.19 21.56 -10.47
C ILE A 123 -21.26 20.37 -10.73
N ILE A 124 -20.99 19.56 -9.71
CA ILE A 124 -20.17 18.35 -9.83
C ILE A 124 -20.82 17.35 -10.80
N GLN A 125 -22.12 17.12 -10.68
CA GLN A 125 -22.85 16.22 -11.58
C GLN A 125 -22.73 16.65 -13.05
N ARG A 126 -22.87 17.96 -13.32
CA ARG A 126 -22.70 18.50 -14.68
C ARG A 126 -21.28 18.33 -15.20
N LYS A 127 -20.26 18.56 -14.38
CA LYS A 127 -18.84 18.33 -14.74
C LYS A 127 -18.59 16.85 -15.04
N ALA A 128 -19.09 15.95 -14.19
CA ALA A 128 -18.97 14.50 -14.40
C ALA A 128 -19.60 14.07 -15.73
N LEU A 129 -20.79 14.58 -16.05
CA LEU A 129 -21.45 14.31 -17.34
C LEU A 129 -20.66 14.85 -18.54
N PHE A 130 -20.05 16.03 -18.40
CA PHE A 130 -19.21 16.62 -19.44
C PHE A 130 -17.99 15.74 -19.78
N GLU A 131 -17.36 15.15 -18.76
CA GLU A 131 -16.15 14.34 -18.93
C GLU A 131 -16.42 12.86 -19.25
N LEU A 132 -17.64 12.36 -19.04
CA LEU A 132 -17.98 10.94 -19.11
C LEU A 132 -17.59 10.27 -20.43
N LYS A 133 -17.81 10.93 -21.58
CA LYS A 133 -17.41 10.39 -22.89
C LYS A 133 -15.91 10.15 -22.98
N ARG A 134 -15.10 11.03 -22.39
CA ARG A 134 -13.64 10.89 -22.37
C ARG A 134 -13.23 9.74 -21.46
N VAL A 135 -13.78 9.69 -20.24
CA VAL A 135 -13.53 8.59 -19.28
C VAL A 135 -13.83 7.23 -19.91
N TYR A 136 -14.96 7.09 -20.60
CA TYR A 136 -15.34 5.85 -21.27
C TYR A 136 -14.34 5.43 -22.37
N ARG A 137 -13.85 6.40 -23.17
CA ARG A 137 -12.85 6.15 -24.22
C ARG A 137 -11.54 5.66 -23.62
N GLU A 138 -11.03 6.35 -22.60
CA GLU A 138 -9.79 5.98 -21.91
C GLU A 138 -9.90 4.58 -21.31
N ALA A 139 -11.01 4.27 -20.62
CA ALA A 139 -11.26 2.95 -20.05
C ALA A 139 -11.25 1.83 -21.10
N THR A 140 -11.88 2.07 -22.24
CA THR A 140 -11.94 1.11 -23.35
C THR A 140 -10.57 0.90 -23.99
N GLN A 141 -9.81 1.99 -24.19
CA GLN A 141 -8.45 1.94 -24.74
C GLN A 141 -7.51 1.12 -23.83
N MET A 142 -7.59 1.31 -22.51
CA MET A 142 -6.81 0.53 -21.55
C MET A 142 -7.05 -0.98 -21.68
N ARG A 143 -8.31 -1.41 -21.88
CA ARG A 143 -8.63 -2.82 -22.13
C ARG A 143 -8.03 -3.33 -23.44
N ASN A 144 -8.10 -2.53 -24.50
CA ASN A 144 -7.60 -2.91 -25.81
C ASN A 144 -6.08 -3.03 -25.86
N LEU A 145 -5.36 -2.16 -25.14
CA LEU A 145 -3.90 -2.26 -25.00
C LEU A 145 -3.49 -3.58 -24.34
N LYS A 146 -4.15 -3.97 -23.23
CA LYS A 146 -3.93 -5.28 -22.57
C LYS A 146 -4.15 -6.46 -23.53
N ASN A 147 -5.18 -6.39 -24.38
CA ASN A 147 -5.47 -7.42 -25.38
C ASN A 147 -4.40 -7.49 -26.48
N LYS A 148 -3.88 -6.34 -26.93
CA LYS A 148 -2.83 -6.26 -27.96
C LYS A 148 -1.52 -6.89 -27.45
N ASP A 149 -1.13 -6.61 -26.21
CA ASP A 149 0.06 -7.20 -25.59
C ASP A 149 -0.07 -8.71 -25.42
N ARG A 150 -1.25 -9.20 -25.01
CA ARG A 150 -1.53 -10.64 -24.91
C ARG A 150 -1.37 -11.34 -26.25
N ARG A 151 -1.95 -10.79 -27.34
CA ARG A 151 -1.83 -11.34 -28.70
C ARG A 151 -0.38 -11.37 -29.18
N ARG A 152 0.39 -10.31 -28.91
CA ARG A 152 1.82 -10.23 -29.27
C ARG A 152 2.64 -11.30 -28.55
N ARG A 153 2.38 -11.57 -27.26
CA ARG A 153 3.05 -12.63 -26.50
C ARG A 153 2.74 -14.03 -27.05
N GLN A 154 1.47 -14.29 -27.39
CA GLN A 154 1.06 -15.57 -28.00
C GLN A 154 1.75 -15.81 -29.35
N ALA A 155 1.76 -14.81 -30.24
CA ALA A 155 2.43 -14.90 -31.54
C ALA A 155 3.95 -15.17 -31.41
N LYS A 156 4.62 -14.60 -30.40
CA LYS A 156 6.03 -14.89 -30.11
C LYS A 156 6.25 -16.31 -29.59
N SER A 157 5.35 -16.83 -28.73
CA SER A 157 5.47 -18.22 -28.22
C SER A 157 5.29 -19.27 -29.31
N ILE A 158 4.35 -19.05 -30.24
CA ILE A 158 4.10 -19.95 -31.36
C ILE A 158 5.29 -19.98 -32.33
N ARG A 159 5.94 -18.83 -32.56
CA ARG A 159 7.18 -18.77 -33.37
C ARG A 159 8.35 -19.49 -32.70
N LYS A 160 8.44 -19.46 -31.37
CA LYS A 160 9.50 -20.14 -30.61
C LYS A 160 9.33 -21.66 -30.55
N GLN A 161 8.10 -22.18 -30.70
CA GLN A 161 7.82 -23.62 -30.77
C GLN A 161 7.98 -24.21 -32.18
N LYS A 162 8.09 -23.34 -33.21
CA LYS A 162 8.30 -23.74 -34.61
C LYS A 162 9.77 -23.60 -35.07
N SER A 163 10.66 -23.20 -34.18
CA SER A 163 12.11 -23.18 -34.34
C SER A 163 12.71 -24.25 -33.46
#